data_AF-A0A8J4QSU8-F1
#
_entry.id   AF-A0A8J4QSU8-F1
#
_cell.length_a   1.000
_cell.length_b   1.000
_cell.length_c   1.000
_cell.angle_alpha   90.00
_cell.angle_beta   90.00
_cell.angle_gamma   90.00
#
_symmetry.space_group_name_H-M   'P 1'
#
loop_
_entity.id
_entity.type
_entity.pdbx_description
1 polymer ?
#
loop_
_entity_poly.entity_id
_entity_poly.type
_entity_poly.pdbx_seq_one_letter_code
_entity_poly.pdbx_strand_id
1 'polypeptide(L)'
;MDKGEHKGKVLLPSVSTSLALAASIGIAEAVALSFGSGFLMDIMGIPADSPMRVPAEQFLTWRAFGAPPIVIALAAQGTFRGFKDTKTPLYAIGAGNLLNALLDPILIFLFGIGIGGAAIATVISEYLIAFILLWELNGKVLLISPNIDGRKVASYLKSGGLLIGRTLAVLLTMTLATSMAAREGPIPMAGHQICIQVWLAVSLLTDALALAGQV
;
A
#
# COMPACT_ATOMS: atom_id res chain seq x y z
N MET A 1 -27.06 -8.35 32.07
CA MET A 1 -25.65 -8.78 31.96
C MET A 1 -25.60 -9.87 30.91
N ASP A 2 -25.40 -9.46 29.66
CA ASP A 2 -25.35 -10.34 28.51
C ASP A 2 -23.99 -11.05 28.49
N LYS A 3 -24.03 -12.39 28.48
CA LYS A 3 -22.83 -13.23 28.48
C LYS A 3 -22.23 -13.18 27.09
N GLY A 4 -21.02 -12.62 26.97
CA GLY A 4 -20.26 -12.59 25.73
C GLY A 4 -20.10 -13.99 25.15
N GLU A 5 -20.85 -14.25 24.07
CA GLU A 5 -20.62 -15.39 23.19
C GLU A 5 -19.20 -15.28 22.61
N HIS A 6 -18.27 -16.07 23.13
CA HIS A 6 -17.02 -16.35 22.44
C HIS A 6 -17.36 -17.14 21.16
N LYS A 7 -17.66 -16.42 20.07
CA LYS A 7 -17.67 -17.01 18.72
C LYS A 7 -16.31 -17.66 18.51
N GLY A 8 -16.29 -19.00 18.41
CA GLY A 8 -15.08 -19.77 18.16
C GLY A 8 -14.38 -19.29 16.88
N LYS A 9 -13.04 -19.32 16.88
CA LYS A 9 -12.24 -18.90 15.72
C LYS A 9 -12.67 -19.66 14.48
N VAL A 10 -12.92 -18.95 13.38
CA VAL A 10 -13.35 -19.55 12.12
C VAL A 10 -12.12 -20.08 11.38
N LEU A 11 -12.19 -21.31 10.87
CA LEU A 11 -11.11 -21.88 10.05
C LEU A 11 -11.27 -21.43 8.59
N LEU A 12 -10.43 -20.51 8.13
CA LEU A 12 -10.43 -20.04 6.75
C LEU A 12 -9.02 -20.12 6.13
N PRO A 13 -8.67 -21.27 5.51
CA PRO A 13 -7.35 -21.47 4.91
C PRO A 13 -7.00 -20.48 3.79
N SER A 14 -8.03 -19.91 3.13
CA SER A 14 -7.86 -18.86 2.12
C SER A 14 -7.21 -17.60 2.69
N VAL A 15 -7.57 -17.20 3.92
CA VAL A 15 -7.01 -16.03 4.60
C VAL A 15 -5.53 -16.22 4.91
N SER A 16 -5.16 -17.40 5.42
CA SER A 16 -3.75 -17.72 5.70
C SER A 16 -2.93 -17.78 4.40
N THR A 17 -3.50 -18.31 3.33
CA THR A 17 -2.86 -18.35 2.01
C THR A 17 -2.69 -16.94 1.42
N SER A 18 -3.70 -16.07 1.52
CA SER A 18 -3.61 -14.70 1.02
C SER A 18 -2.61 -13.85 1.80
N LEU A 19 -2.52 -14.02 3.12
CA LEU A 19 -1.51 -13.35 3.95
C LEU A 19 -0.09 -13.83 3.61
N ALA A 20 0.09 -15.14 3.38
CA ALA A 20 1.38 -15.69 2.97
C ALA A 20 1.81 -15.17 1.59
N LEU A 21 0.86 -15.10 0.63
CA LEU A 21 1.11 -14.49 -0.68
C LEU A 21 1.46 -13.01 -0.55
N ALA A 22 0.69 -12.25 0.25
CA ALA A 22 0.96 -10.85 0.52
C ALA A 22 2.36 -10.61 1.10
N ALA A 23 2.77 -11.43 2.08
CA ALA A 23 4.12 -11.37 2.64
C ALA A 23 5.18 -11.67 1.58
N SER A 24 4.99 -12.70 0.74
CA SER A 24 5.94 -13.04 -0.33
C SER A 24 6.09 -11.93 -1.37
N ILE A 25 4.98 -11.32 -1.78
CA ILE A 25 4.96 -10.21 -2.74
C ILE A 25 5.62 -8.98 -2.13
N GLY A 26 5.27 -8.64 -0.88
CA GLY A 26 5.83 -7.49 -0.19
C GLY A 26 7.34 -7.63 0.08
N ILE A 27 7.82 -8.83 0.38
CA ILE A 27 9.27 -9.11 0.49
C ILE A 27 9.94 -8.98 -0.88
N ALA A 28 9.34 -9.53 -1.95
CA ALA A 28 9.88 -9.39 -3.30
C ALA A 28 9.95 -7.91 -3.73
N GLU A 29 8.93 -7.12 -3.41
CA GLU A 29 8.89 -5.67 -3.64
C GLU A 29 9.96 -4.94 -2.82
N ALA A 30 10.14 -5.26 -1.54
CA ALA A 30 11.18 -4.68 -0.70
C ALA A 30 12.58 -4.93 -1.25
N VAL A 31 12.85 -6.16 -1.70
CA VAL A 31 14.12 -6.54 -2.35
C VAL A 31 14.30 -5.77 -3.65
N ALA A 32 13.27 -5.76 -4.51
CA ALA A 32 13.31 -5.05 -5.79
C ALA A 32 13.56 -3.54 -5.61
N LEU A 33 12.93 -2.89 -4.63
CA LEU A 33 13.13 -1.46 -4.36
C LEU A 33 14.49 -1.17 -3.72
N SER A 34 14.96 -2.04 -2.81
CA SER A 34 16.25 -1.84 -2.13
C SER A 34 17.43 -1.95 -3.09
N PHE A 35 17.45 -2.99 -3.95
CA PHE A 35 18.51 -3.21 -4.92
C PHE A 35 18.30 -2.47 -6.25
N GLY A 36 17.06 -2.18 -6.60
CA GLY A 36 16.69 -1.50 -7.84
C GLY A 36 16.60 0.02 -7.74
N SER A 37 16.83 0.62 -6.57
CA SER A 37 16.72 2.07 -6.34
C SER A 37 17.52 2.89 -7.37
N GLY A 38 18.79 2.56 -7.61
CA GLY A 38 19.62 3.25 -8.62
C GLY A 38 19.10 3.09 -10.05
N PHE A 39 18.67 1.89 -10.43
CA PHE A 39 18.07 1.63 -11.75
C PHE A 39 16.74 2.39 -11.94
N LEU A 40 15.93 2.50 -10.88
CA LEU A 40 14.70 3.29 -10.90
C LEU A 40 15.01 4.78 -11.06
N MET A 41 16.05 5.30 -10.39
CA MET A 41 16.49 6.70 -10.58
C MET A 41 16.92 6.97 -12.03
N ASP A 42 17.61 6.02 -12.66
CA ASP A 42 18.03 6.13 -14.06
C ASP A 42 16.84 6.14 -15.01
N ILE A 43 15.86 5.26 -14.81
CA ILE A 43 14.62 5.24 -15.60
C ILE A 43 13.83 6.54 -15.42
N MET A 44 13.80 7.09 -14.20
CA MET A 44 13.16 8.37 -13.90
C MET A 44 13.93 9.57 -14.46
N GLY A 45 15.12 9.35 -15.05
CA GLY A 45 15.91 10.38 -15.70
C GLY A 45 16.61 11.32 -14.71
N ILE A 46 16.88 10.87 -13.49
CA ILE A 46 17.58 11.67 -12.48
C ILE A 46 19.10 11.52 -12.70
N PRO A 47 19.82 12.57 -13.13
CA PRO A 47 21.26 12.49 -13.40
C PRO A 47 22.06 12.03 -12.18
N ALA A 48 23.17 11.31 -12.41
CA ALA A 48 24.02 10.77 -11.34
C ALA A 48 24.66 11.87 -10.47
N ASP A 49 24.91 13.04 -11.05
CA ASP A 49 25.45 14.24 -10.40
C ASP A 49 24.38 15.12 -9.74
N SER A 50 23.10 14.75 -9.85
CA SER A 50 22.02 15.52 -9.25
C SER A 50 22.12 15.51 -7.72
N PRO A 51 22.03 16.68 -7.06
CA PRO A 51 22.01 16.74 -5.60
C PRO A 51 20.77 16.04 -5.00
N MET A 52 19.74 15.77 -5.81
CA MET A 52 18.51 15.08 -5.40
C MET A 52 18.63 13.56 -5.44
N ARG A 53 19.65 13.01 -6.09
CA ARG A 53 19.74 11.56 -6.31
C ARG A 53 19.98 10.80 -5.01
N VAL A 54 20.96 11.22 -4.22
CA VAL A 54 21.30 10.56 -2.94
C VAL A 54 20.13 10.58 -1.95
N PRO A 55 19.45 11.72 -1.70
CA PRO A 55 18.26 11.73 -0.84
C PRO A 55 17.11 10.87 -1.36
N ALA A 56 16.90 10.82 -2.68
CA ALA A 56 15.84 10.03 -3.28
C ALA A 56 16.12 8.51 -3.18
N GLU A 57 17.37 8.08 -3.41
CA GLU A 57 17.78 6.69 -3.21
C GLU A 57 17.64 6.29 -1.73
N GLN A 58 18.11 7.13 -0.80
CA GLN A 58 17.92 6.91 0.63
C GLN A 58 16.44 6.77 1.00
N PHE A 59 15.59 7.66 0.49
CA PHE A 59 14.15 7.58 0.72
C PHE A 59 13.59 6.24 0.23
N LEU A 60 13.89 5.84 -1.01
CA LEU A 60 13.40 4.59 -1.58
C LEU A 60 13.88 3.37 -0.80
N THR A 61 15.14 3.32 -0.40
CA THR A 61 15.69 2.21 0.37
C THR A 61 15.00 2.09 1.73
N TRP A 62 14.80 3.20 2.45
CA TRP A 62 14.06 3.17 3.71
C TRP A 62 12.59 2.80 3.50
N ARG A 63 11.97 3.33 2.45
CA ARG A 63 10.56 3.06 2.12
C ARG A 63 10.31 1.61 1.74
N ALA A 64 11.30 0.93 1.17
CA ALA A 64 11.23 -0.48 0.79
C ALA A 64 10.90 -1.40 1.98
N PHE A 65 11.36 -1.07 3.19
CA PHE A 65 11.01 -1.82 4.41
C PHE A 65 9.53 -1.71 4.80
N GLY A 66 8.81 -0.73 4.26
CA GLY A 66 7.37 -0.56 4.43
C GLY A 66 6.53 -1.40 3.47
N ALA A 67 7.12 -1.91 2.37
CA ALA A 67 6.40 -2.72 1.39
C ALA A 67 5.80 -4.02 1.99
N PRO A 68 6.51 -4.82 2.81
CA PRO A 68 5.92 -6.01 3.41
C PRO A 68 4.71 -5.74 4.31
N PRO A 69 4.76 -4.83 5.32
CA PRO A 69 3.62 -4.60 6.19
C PRO A 69 2.43 -3.98 5.45
N ILE A 70 2.64 -3.07 4.47
CA ILE A 70 1.51 -2.47 3.76
C ILE A 70 0.76 -3.47 2.89
N VAL A 71 1.47 -4.36 2.19
CA VAL A 71 0.84 -5.40 1.36
C VAL A 71 0.07 -6.40 2.22
N ILE A 72 0.62 -6.77 3.39
CA ILE A 72 -0.09 -7.59 4.38
C ILE A 72 -1.34 -6.87 4.89
N ALA A 73 -1.23 -5.57 5.23
CA ALA A 73 -2.35 -4.78 5.68
C ALA A 73 -3.46 -4.72 4.61
N LEU A 74 -3.13 -4.56 3.33
CA LEU A 74 -4.10 -4.58 2.24
C LEU A 74 -4.84 -5.92 2.13
N ALA A 75 -4.13 -7.05 2.26
CA ALA A 75 -4.75 -8.38 2.28
C ALA A 75 -5.65 -8.59 3.51
N ALA A 76 -5.23 -8.13 4.68
CA ALA A 76 -6.03 -8.17 5.90
C ALA A 76 -7.30 -7.31 5.76
N GLN A 77 -7.19 -6.10 5.20
CA GLN A 77 -8.34 -5.22 4.91
C GLN A 77 -9.34 -5.88 3.96
N GLY A 78 -8.88 -6.60 2.94
CA GLY A 78 -9.76 -7.38 2.04
C GLY A 78 -10.50 -8.49 2.79
N THR A 79 -9.84 -9.13 3.77
CA THR A 79 -10.45 -10.17 4.60
C THR A 79 -11.52 -9.60 5.54
N PHE A 80 -11.24 -8.48 6.22
CA PHE A 80 -12.21 -7.80 7.08
C PHE A 80 -13.43 -7.30 6.30
N ARG A 81 -13.23 -6.80 5.07
CA ARG A 81 -14.32 -6.48 4.14
C ARG A 81 -15.17 -7.71 3.82
N GLY A 82 -14.56 -8.87 3.59
CA GLY A 82 -15.29 -10.14 3.41
C GLY A 82 -16.12 -10.55 4.63
N PHE A 83 -15.72 -10.16 5.84
CA PHE A 83 -16.50 -10.34 7.08
C PHE A 83 -17.53 -9.24 7.34
N LYS A 84 -17.70 -8.28 6.41
CA LYS A 84 -18.53 -7.08 6.58
C LYS A 84 -18.13 -6.21 7.76
N ASP A 85 -16.86 -6.28 8.17
CA ASP A 85 -16.28 -5.43 9.19
C ASP A 85 -15.40 -4.36 8.55
N THR A 86 -15.98 -3.18 8.35
CA THR A 86 -15.25 -2.01 7.83
C THR A 86 -14.69 -1.11 8.93
N LYS A 87 -15.11 -1.31 10.19
CA LYS A 87 -14.71 -0.47 11.32
C LYS A 87 -13.29 -0.79 11.77
N THR A 88 -12.95 -2.07 11.86
CA THR A 88 -11.61 -2.49 12.32
C THR A 88 -10.51 -1.96 11.39
N PRO A 89 -10.61 -2.12 10.04
CA PRO A 89 -9.72 -1.45 9.09
C PRO A 89 -9.62 0.07 9.27
N LEU A 90 -10.76 0.74 9.44
CA LEU A 90 -10.82 2.19 9.55
C LEU A 90 -10.03 2.70 10.78
N TYR A 91 -10.23 2.07 11.95
CA TYR A 91 -9.52 2.47 13.16
C TYR A 91 -8.01 2.17 13.08
N ALA A 92 -7.62 1.02 12.51
CA ALA A 92 -6.22 0.69 12.32
C ALA A 92 -5.50 1.71 11.42
N ILE A 93 -6.09 2.01 10.26
CA ILE A 93 -5.55 3.01 9.30
C ILE A 93 -5.52 4.40 9.94
N GLY A 94 -6.59 4.80 10.65
CA GLY A 94 -6.65 6.07 11.34
C GLY A 94 -5.55 6.23 12.39
N ALA A 95 -5.31 5.19 13.21
CA ALA A 95 -4.24 5.18 14.19
C ALA A 95 -2.84 5.27 13.55
N GLY A 96 -2.60 4.50 12.48
CA GLY A 96 -1.33 4.55 11.74
C GLY A 96 -1.07 5.89 11.08
N ASN A 97 -2.07 6.48 10.41
CA ASN A 97 -1.95 7.79 9.78
C ASN A 97 -1.74 8.89 10.81
N LEU A 98 -2.42 8.83 11.97
CA LEU A 98 -2.19 9.78 13.06
C LEU A 98 -0.76 9.65 13.60
N LEU A 99 -0.28 8.43 13.81
CA LEU A 99 1.11 8.19 14.21
C LEU A 99 2.09 8.73 13.18
N ASN A 100 1.82 8.55 11.88
CA ASN A 100 2.69 9.05 10.80
C ASN A 100 2.76 10.58 10.83
N ALA A 101 1.60 11.24 10.91
CA ALA A 101 1.50 12.69 10.99
C ALA A 101 2.20 13.29 12.22
N LEU A 102 2.29 12.55 13.33
CA LEU A 102 3.04 12.95 14.52
C LEU A 102 4.54 12.68 14.37
N LEU A 103 4.93 11.53 13.80
CA LEU A 103 6.32 11.13 13.65
C LEU A 103 7.05 11.95 12.57
N ASP A 104 6.37 12.38 11.50
CA ASP A 104 6.98 13.16 10.43
C ASP A 104 7.69 14.43 10.96
N PRO A 105 7.03 15.39 11.63
CA PRO A 105 7.70 16.59 12.12
C PRO A 105 8.77 16.27 13.17
N ILE A 106 8.60 15.21 13.96
CA ILE A 106 9.57 14.77 14.96
C ILE A 106 10.85 14.26 14.28
N LEU A 107 10.74 13.33 13.33
CA LEU A 107 11.90 12.72 12.68
C LEU A 107 12.57 13.68 11.68
N ILE A 108 11.78 14.51 10.99
CA ILE A 108 12.30 15.48 10.02
C ILE A 108 13.00 16.64 10.75
N PHE A 109 12.33 17.30 11.70
CA PHE A 109 12.81 18.55 12.29
C PHE A 109 13.52 18.37 13.62
N LEU A 110 13.00 17.54 14.54
CA LEU A 110 13.60 17.39 15.88
C LEU A 110 14.88 16.55 15.83
N PHE A 111 14.86 15.43 15.10
CA PHE A 111 16.02 14.56 14.95
C PHE A 111 16.89 14.91 13.73
N GLY A 112 16.45 15.81 12.86
CA GLY A 112 17.23 16.28 11.71
C GLY A 112 17.54 15.20 10.66
N ILE A 113 16.76 14.12 10.60
CA ILE A 113 16.99 12.99 9.68
C ILE A 113 16.47 13.32 8.26
N GLY A 114 15.77 14.45 8.11
CA GLY A 114 15.29 14.96 6.82
C GLY A 114 14.36 13.96 6.11
N ILE A 115 14.60 13.75 4.82
CA ILE A 115 13.79 12.88 3.95
C ILE A 115 13.79 11.41 4.45
N GLY A 116 14.91 10.92 5.00
CA GLY A 116 14.95 9.58 5.59
C GLY A 116 14.00 9.43 6.78
N GLY A 117 13.81 10.51 7.55
CA GLY A 117 12.86 10.56 8.66
C GLY A 117 11.41 10.36 8.21
N ALA A 118 11.01 10.97 7.09
CA ALA A 118 9.67 10.80 6.52
C ALA A 118 9.40 9.36 6.05
N ALA A 119 10.41 8.71 5.45
CA ALA A 119 10.31 7.30 5.09
C ALA A 119 10.15 6.42 6.32
N ILE A 120 10.98 6.61 7.35
CA ILE A 120 10.92 5.84 8.60
C ILE A 120 9.58 6.03 9.32
N ALA A 121 9.07 7.27 9.42
CA ALA A 121 7.77 7.54 10.01
C ALA A 121 6.66 6.74 9.31
N THR A 122 6.68 6.72 7.98
CA THR A 122 5.72 5.96 7.16
C THR A 122 5.82 4.46 7.46
N VAL A 123 7.04 3.91 7.44
CA VAL A 123 7.29 2.49 7.69
C VAL A 123 6.78 2.09 9.08
N ILE A 124 7.09 2.85 10.13
CA ILE A 124 6.62 2.58 11.50
C ILE A 124 5.09 2.53 11.55
N SER A 125 4.42 3.48 10.88
CA SER A 125 2.97 3.51 10.82
C SER A 125 2.37 2.33 10.06
N GLU A 126 2.98 1.90 8.96
CA GLU A 126 2.54 0.71 8.21
C GLU A 126 2.67 -0.57 9.05
N TYR A 127 3.75 -0.69 9.82
CA TYR A 127 3.91 -1.79 10.79
C TYR A 127 2.84 -1.76 11.88
N LEU A 128 2.50 -0.58 12.41
CA LEU A 128 1.42 -0.44 13.39
C LEU A 128 0.08 -0.88 12.80
N ILE A 129 -0.25 -0.44 11.59
CA ILE A 129 -1.48 -0.82 10.89
C ILE A 129 -1.53 -2.34 10.70
N ALA A 130 -0.46 -2.93 10.15
CA ALA A 130 -0.38 -4.37 9.93
C ALA A 130 -0.50 -5.15 11.25
N PHE A 131 0.15 -4.68 12.31
CA PHE A 131 0.07 -5.28 13.64
C PHE A 131 -1.36 -5.29 14.18
N ILE A 132 -2.05 -4.14 14.19
CA ILE A 132 -3.44 -4.04 14.69
C ILE A 132 -4.35 -4.98 13.90
N LEU A 133 -4.24 -5.00 12.56
CA LEU A 133 -5.07 -5.84 11.71
C LEU A 133 -4.81 -7.32 11.92
N LEU A 134 -3.55 -7.76 12.02
CA LEU A 134 -3.22 -9.15 12.26
C LEU A 134 -3.64 -9.61 13.65
N TRP A 135 -3.52 -8.74 14.65
CA TRP A 135 -3.97 -9.01 16.01
C TRP A 135 -5.47 -9.27 16.06
N GLU A 136 -6.27 -8.35 15.51
CA GLU A 136 -7.72 -8.47 15.43
C GLU A 136 -8.14 -9.69 14.59
N LEU A 137 -7.41 -9.98 13.51
CA LEU A 137 -7.70 -11.11 12.64
C LEU A 137 -7.42 -12.45 13.34
N ASN A 138 -6.35 -12.55 14.14
CA ASN A 138 -6.06 -13.74 14.94
C ASN A 138 -7.14 -14.01 16.01
N GLY A 139 -7.86 -12.97 16.45
CA GLY A 139 -9.05 -13.12 17.30
C GLY A 139 -10.23 -13.77 16.58
N LYS A 140 -10.38 -13.56 15.26
CA LYS A 140 -11.54 -14.00 14.46
C LYS A 140 -11.29 -15.28 13.67
N VAL A 141 -10.06 -15.50 13.21
CA VAL A 141 -9.67 -16.58 12.31
C VAL A 141 -8.54 -17.38 12.92
N LEU A 142 -8.61 -18.70 12.82
CA LEU A 142 -7.48 -19.55 13.17
C LEU A 142 -6.43 -19.47 12.04
N LEU A 143 -5.36 -18.73 12.29
CA LEU A 143 -4.21 -18.65 11.39
C LEU A 143 -3.42 -19.96 11.45
N ILE A 144 -3.78 -20.92 10.62
CA ILE A 144 -3.03 -22.18 10.48
C ILE A 144 -1.88 -21.96 9.49
N SER A 145 -0.76 -22.67 9.70
CA SER A 145 0.33 -22.78 8.73
C SER A 145 -0.24 -22.96 7.32
N PRO A 146 0.06 -22.04 6.37
CA PRO A 146 -0.52 -22.09 5.04
C PRO A 146 -0.15 -23.41 4.39
N ASN A 147 -1.14 -24.24 4.08
CA ASN A 147 -0.93 -25.33 3.13
C ASN A 147 -0.86 -24.67 1.75
N ILE A 148 0.35 -24.30 1.33
CA ILE A 148 0.61 -23.58 0.07
C ILE A 148 0.34 -24.54 -1.09
N ASP A 149 -0.93 -24.62 -1.47
CA ASP A 149 -1.35 -25.31 -2.67
C ASP A 149 -1.07 -24.39 -3.88
N GLY A 150 -0.03 -24.74 -4.65
CA GLY A 150 0.37 -23.98 -5.84
C GLY A 150 -0.75 -23.76 -6.85
N ARG A 151 -1.78 -24.63 -6.87
CA ARG A 151 -2.96 -24.46 -7.73
C ARG A 151 -3.83 -23.29 -7.29
N LYS A 152 -3.99 -23.07 -5.98
CA LYS A 152 -4.73 -21.92 -5.44
C LYS A 152 -3.98 -20.62 -5.68
N VAL A 153 -2.66 -20.63 -5.50
CA VAL A 153 -1.79 -19.50 -5.83
C VAL A 153 -1.92 -19.12 -7.30
N ALA A 154 -1.83 -20.08 -8.23
CA ALA A 154 -2.00 -19.84 -9.65
C ALA A 154 -3.40 -19.28 -9.99
N SER A 155 -4.44 -19.75 -9.32
CA SER A 155 -5.80 -19.21 -9.48
C SER A 155 -5.88 -17.75 -9.02
N TYR A 156 -5.28 -17.40 -7.87
CA TYR A 156 -5.24 -16.01 -7.40
C TYR A 156 -4.44 -15.11 -8.34
N LEU A 157 -3.30 -15.59 -8.85
CA LEU A 157 -2.47 -14.84 -9.78
C LEU A 157 -3.18 -14.62 -11.13
N LYS A 158 -3.91 -15.63 -11.63
CA LYS A 158 -4.70 -15.51 -12.86
C LYS A 158 -5.83 -14.49 -12.72
N SER A 159 -6.56 -14.53 -11.60
CA SER A 159 -7.60 -13.53 -11.31
C SER A 159 -7.00 -12.12 -11.12
N GLY A 160 -5.84 -12.03 -10.48
CA GLY A 160 -5.09 -10.78 -10.33
C GLY A 160 -4.56 -10.24 -11.66
N GLY A 161 -4.22 -11.10 -12.62
CA GLY A 161 -3.67 -10.72 -13.91
C GLY A 161 -4.57 -9.79 -14.72
N LEU A 162 -5.89 -9.99 -14.70
CA LEU A 162 -6.83 -9.09 -15.38
C LEU A 162 -6.84 -7.70 -14.72
N LEU A 163 -6.79 -7.64 -13.39
CA LEU A 163 -6.73 -6.38 -12.64
C LEU A 163 -5.40 -5.66 -12.90
N ILE A 164 -4.28 -6.39 -12.92
CA ILE A 164 -2.96 -5.84 -13.26
C ILE A 164 -2.98 -5.28 -14.68
N GLY A 165 -3.52 -6.02 -15.65
CA GLY A 165 -3.64 -5.56 -17.03
C GLY A 165 -4.47 -4.28 -17.16
N ARG A 166 -5.61 -4.20 -16.45
CA ARG A 166 -6.42 -2.98 -16.36
C ARG A 166 -5.61 -1.82 -15.78
N THR A 167 -4.94 -2.03 -14.65
CA THR A 167 -4.16 -0.98 -13.99
C THR A 167 -3.02 -0.48 -14.87
N LEU A 168 -2.29 -1.37 -15.54
CA LEU A 168 -1.24 -1.01 -16.48
C LEU A 168 -1.78 -0.19 -17.66
N ALA A 169 -2.92 -0.59 -18.24
CA ALA A 169 -3.54 0.17 -19.32
C ALA A 169 -3.92 1.60 -18.90
N VAL A 170 -4.47 1.77 -17.69
CA VAL A 170 -4.83 3.08 -17.14
C VAL A 170 -3.58 3.93 -16.87
N LEU A 171 -2.55 3.35 -16.24
CA LEU A 171 -1.30 4.06 -15.93
C LEU A 171 -0.55 4.48 -17.19
N LEU A 172 -0.47 3.61 -18.20
CA LEU A 172 0.15 3.93 -19.50
C LEU A 172 -0.59 5.08 -20.19
N THR A 173 -1.92 5.02 -20.23
CA THR A 173 -2.73 6.08 -20.84
C THR A 173 -2.55 7.42 -20.12
N MET A 174 -2.58 7.41 -18.78
CA MET A 174 -2.35 8.61 -17.97
C MET A 174 -0.94 9.18 -18.15
N THR A 175 0.06 8.32 -18.23
CA THR A 175 1.46 8.72 -18.46
C THR A 175 1.61 9.37 -19.83
N LEU A 176 1.02 8.78 -20.87
CA LEU A 176 1.04 9.34 -22.23
C LEU A 176 0.30 10.69 -22.29
N ALA A 177 -0.89 10.79 -21.68
CA ALA A 177 -1.65 12.04 -21.63
C ALA A 177 -0.85 13.16 -20.94
N THR A 178 -0.23 12.84 -19.80
CA THR A 178 0.62 13.78 -19.05
C THR A 178 1.87 14.17 -19.86
N SER A 179 2.50 13.22 -20.55
CA SER A 179 3.64 13.48 -21.44
C SER A 179 3.27 14.39 -22.62
N MET A 180 2.10 14.20 -23.20
CA MET A 180 1.59 15.07 -24.28
C MET A 180 1.30 16.48 -23.76
N ALA A 181 0.60 16.60 -22.62
CA ALA A 181 0.37 17.90 -21.99
C ALA A 181 1.69 18.62 -21.68
N ALA A 182 2.75 17.89 -21.31
CA ALA A 182 4.07 18.43 -21.01
C ALA A 182 4.75 19.09 -22.21
N ARG A 183 4.49 18.58 -23.41
CA ARG A 183 5.07 19.09 -24.65
C ARG A 183 4.41 20.39 -25.11
N GLU A 184 3.17 20.65 -24.70
CA GLU A 184 2.43 21.90 -24.99
C GLU A 184 2.89 23.08 -24.12
N GLY A 185 3.75 22.83 -23.13
CA GLY A 185 4.38 23.84 -22.29
C GLY A 185 3.78 23.99 -20.88
N PRO A 186 4.26 24.95 -20.08
CA PRO A 186 3.98 24.99 -18.65
C PRO A 186 2.52 25.29 -18.29
N ILE A 187 1.83 26.14 -19.06
CA ILE A 187 0.44 26.55 -18.76
C ILE A 187 -0.54 25.39 -18.98
N PRO A 188 -0.53 24.69 -20.14
CA PRO A 188 -1.35 23.50 -20.33
C PRO A 188 -1.07 22.40 -19.30
N MET A 189 0.19 22.19 -18.92
CA MET A 189 0.55 21.24 -17.86
C MET A 189 -0.03 21.57 -16.51
N ALA A 190 0.05 22.84 -16.10
CA ALA A 190 -0.53 23.27 -14.84
C ALA A 190 -2.04 23.00 -14.82
N GLY A 191 -2.74 23.29 -15.92
CA GLY A 191 -4.16 22.97 -16.08
C GLY A 191 -4.44 21.46 -16.00
N HIS A 192 -3.70 20.63 -16.74
CA HIS A 192 -3.81 19.17 -16.69
C HIS A 192 -3.62 18.64 -15.28
N GLN A 193 -2.62 19.14 -14.55
CA GLN A 193 -2.34 18.68 -13.19
C GLN A 193 -3.47 19.01 -12.21
N ILE A 194 -4.08 20.21 -12.31
CA ILE A 194 -5.26 20.56 -11.50
C ILE A 194 -6.42 19.61 -11.82
N CYS A 195 -6.68 19.36 -13.12
CA CYS A 195 -7.74 18.44 -13.54
C CYS A 195 -7.52 17.03 -13.01
N ILE A 196 -6.29 16.50 -13.07
CA ILE A 196 -5.95 15.18 -12.52
C ILE A 196 -6.20 15.11 -11.02
N GLN A 197 -5.84 16.15 -10.26
CA GLN A 197 -6.08 16.16 -8.81
C GLN A 197 -7.57 16.18 -8.46
N VAL A 198 -8.36 17.00 -9.17
CA VAL A 198 -9.82 17.03 -8.99
C VAL A 198 -10.44 15.69 -9.37
N TRP A 199 -10.02 15.11 -10.50
CA TRP A 199 -10.49 13.81 -10.95
C TRP A 199 -10.16 12.70 -9.93
N LEU A 200 -8.92 12.64 -9.44
CA LEU A 200 -8.50 11.68 -8.41
C LEU A 200 -9.34 11.80 -7.13
N ALA A 201 -9.62 13.02 -6.67
CA ALA A 201 -10.44 13.23 -5.48
C ALA A 201 -11.87 12.68 -5.65
N VAL A 202 -12.50 12.93 -6.81
CA VAL A 202 -13.84 12.40 -7.13
C VAL A 202 -13.82 10.89 -7.32
N SER A 203 -12.79 10.34 -7.96
CA SER A 203 -12.61 8.90 -8.13
C SER A 203 -12.48 8.18 -6.79
N LEU A 204 -11.69 8.70 -5.86
CA LEU A 204 -11.55 8.11 -4.51
C LEU A 204 -12.88 8.11 -3.74
N LEU A 205 -13.68 9.17 -3.88
CA LEU A 205 -15.01 9.22 -3.27
C LEU A 205 -15.95 8.17 -3.87
N THR A 206 -15.90 7.99 -5.19
CA THR A 206 -16.69 6.99 -5.91
C THR A 206 -16.27 5.57 -5.52
N ASP A 207 -14.96 5.32 -5.38
CA ASP A 207 -14.42 4.04 -4.93
C ASP A 207 -14.84 3.74 -3.49
N ALA A 208 -14.84 4.74 -2.60
CA ALA A 208 -15.33 4.57 -1.23
C ALA A 208 -16.81 4.15 -1.21
N LEU A 209 -17.65 4.74 -2.07
CA LEU A 209 -19.06 4.35 -2.21
C LEU A 209 -19.20 2.93 -2.78
N ALA A 210 -18.42 2.59 -3.81
CA ALA A 210 -18.42 1.26 -4.40
C ALA A 210 -17.99 0.18 -3.38
N LEU A 211 -16.99 0.47 -2.55
CA LEU A 211 -16.54 -0.42 -1.47
C LEU A 211 -17.62 -0.57 -0.38
N ALA A 212 -18.34 0.50 -0.05
CA ALA A 212 -19.47 0.42 0.88
C ALA A 212 -20.62 -0.43 0.32
N GLY A 213 -20.83 -0.45 -1.00
CA GLY A 213 -21.84 -1.29 -1.65
C GLY A 213 -21.48 -2.79 -1.75
N GLN A 214 -20.23 -3.17 -1.47
CA GLN A 214 -19.79 -4.58 -1.53
C GLN A 214 -20.07 -5.38 -0.24
N VAL A 215 -20.45 -4.72 0.85
CA VAL A 215 -20.70 -5.31 2.18
C VAL A 215 -22.19 -5.30 2.53
#